data_AF-A0A0F8YAT3-F1
#
_entry.id   AF-A0A0F8YAT3-F1
#
_cell.length_a   1.000
_cell.length_b   1.000
_cell.length_c   1.000
_cell.angle_alpha   90.00
_cell.angle_beta   90.00
_cell.angle_gamma   90.00
#
_symmetry.space_group_name_H-M   'P 1'
#
loop_
_entity.id
_entity.type
_entity.pdbx_description
1 polymer ?
#
loop_
_entity_poly.entity_id
_entity_poly.type
_entity_poly.pdbx_seq_one_letter_code
_entity_poly.pdbx_strand_id
1 'polypeptide(L)'
;MSIHAIESKLIDNNIFFVLPSWSSLLGYPTLGRYTNHDVSRISQDLVIFLGGIECAISTERGTLYYLFGLGYYYVKFELQSGIYITDNRQLTGLIFPDFVYDHLATSENLTLETDRDVIIGEKLFKLPIDMSFKSENKITFIQGTLMRNVFITYKDIFLEFMEMIRNPNSFQLDKCGHMLLSTHWDFYNQILISGDMDNKTKTSYLNATAGLNGITIGASQHLNANFTPTELKKINKTISKLKSVYSSIEYDPMFLFSIIENSSSLLKTSEHFTFNLEDDRTYKKMPKESIFISAEKNMNIFKEWPVQLRRQTKEQLESTFVPRETRIYQPKIKEKLEKPSVLKFMLKEEDFELMNIKRPFVEFKPLPYMPQHKPLENLFTLKKMIEENYDIRTIGKAFGVARNNIKKKFLHVNYLWNLSKYANMYHRAEPNLGLNSKEKVELLGEIDNWVKITIEKFENL
;
A
#
# COMPACT_ATOMS: atom_id res chain seq x y z
N MET A 1 -45.18 -13.90 -3.78
CA MET A 1 -44.56 -15.17 -3.36
C MET A 1 -43.67 -14.85 -2.17
N SER A 2 -43.90 -15.51 -1.03
CA SER A 2 -43.32 -15.15 0.27
C SER A 2 -41.84 -15.52 0.35
N ILE A 3 -41.00 -14.52 0.60
CA ILE A 3 -39.58 -14.67 0.87
C ILE A 3 -39.45 -15.23 2.29
N HIS A 4 -39.12 -16.52 2.42
CA HIS A 4 -38.56 -17.05 3.66
C HIS A 4 -37.11 -16.55 3.77
N ALA A 5 -36.95 -15.30 4.23
CA ALA A 5 -35.66 -14.79 4.68
C ALA A 5 -35.36 -15.48 6.02
N ILE A 6 -34.47 -16.47 6.00
CA ILE A 6 -33.81 -16.96 7.21
C ILE A 6 -33.11 -15.73 7.80
N GLU A 7 -33.50 -15.32 9.02
CA GLU A 7 -33.11 -14.06 9.66
C GLU A 7 -31.62 -13.74 9.49
N SER A 8 -31.34 -12.70 8.70
CA SER A 8 -30.02 -12.11 8.52
C SER A 8 -29.63 -11.33 9.78
N LYS A 9 -29.02 -12.00 10.76
CA LYS A 9 -28.57 -11.30 11.97
C LYS A 9 -27.37 -10.40 11.64
N LEU A 10 -27.57 -9.08 11.67
CA LEU A 10 -26.47 -8.11 11.64
C LEU A 10 -25.59 -8.29 12.88
N ILE A 11 -24.30 -8.55 12.68
CA ILE A 11 -23.31 -8.69 13.76
C ILE A 11 -22.43 -7.45 13.79
N ASP A 12 -22.35 -6.79 14.94
CA ASP A 12 -21.41 -5.69 15.16
C ASP A 12 -20.02 -6.29 15.36
N ASN A 13 -19.11 -6.03 14.43
CA ASN A 13 -17.76 -6.57 14.43
C ASN A 13 -16.77 -5.53 13.89
N ASN A 14 -15.99 -4.93 14.79
CA ASN A 14 -14.99 -3.93 14.41
C ASN A 14 -13.72 -4.63 13.95
N ILE A 15 -13.47 -4.63 12.63
CA ILE A 15 -12.34 -5.32 12.02
C ILE A 15 -11.53 -4.40 11.12
N PHE A 16 -10.22 -4.57 11.17
CA PHE A 16 -9.30 -4.11 10.14
C PHE A 16 -9.21 -5.18 9.06
N PHE A 17 -9.50 -4.81 7.82
CA PHE A 17 -9.63 -5.74 6.70
C PHE A 17 -8.93 -5.17 5.46
N VAL A 18 -7.95 -5.89 4.91
CA VAL A 18 -7.14 -5.43 3.77
C VAL A 18 -7.02 -6.53 2.74
N LEU A 19 -7.37 -6.21 1.49
CA LEU A 19 -7.13 -7.06 0.32
C LEU A 19 -5.95 -6.47 -0.46
N PRO A 20 -4.77 -7.12 -0.45
CA PRO A 20 -3.55 -6.61 -1.10
C PRO A 20 -3.71 -6.35 -2.60
N SER A 21 -4.52 -7.19 -3.28
CA SER A 21 -4.85 -7.03 -4.69
C SER A 21 -6.26 -7.55 -4.97
N TRP A 22 -7.15 -6.64 -5.37
CA TRP A 22 -8.52 -6.94 -5.74
C TRP A 22 -8.60 -7.80 -7.01
N SER A 23 -7.85 -7.46 -8.04
CA SER A 23 -7.82 -8.19 -9.31
C SER A 23 -7.22 -9.58 -9.11
N SER A 24 -6.14 -9.71 -8.33
CA SER A 24 -5.56 -11.02 -8.04
C SER A 24 -6.55 -11.94 -7.32
N LEU A 25 -7.29 -11.41 -6.33
CA LEU A 25 -8.35 -12.13 -5.66
C LEU A 25 -9.39 -12.69 -6.65
N LEU A 26 -9.81 -11.87 -7.62
CA LEU A 26 -10.80 -12.26 -8.61
C LEU A 26 -10.24 -13.10 -9.77
N GLY A 27 -8.92 -13.32 -9.81
CA GLY A 27 -8.26 -13.97 -10.95
C GLY A 27 -8.30 -13.10 -12.20
N TYR A 28 -7.96 -11.82 -12.06
CA TYR A 28 -7.88 -10.79 -13.09
C TYR A 28 -9.04 -10.85 -14.09
N PRO A 29 -10.26 -10.47 -13.69
CA PRO A 29 -11.41 -10.51 -14.59
C PRO A 29 -11.33 -9.43 -15.69
N THR A 30 -10.66 -8.30 -15.42
CA THR A 30 -10.46 -7.21 -16.37
C THR A 30 -9.30 -6.30 -15.92
N LEU A 31 -8.68 -5.58 -16.85
CA LEU A 31 -7.84 -4.42 -16.53
C LEU A 31 -8.66 -3.12 -16.43
N GLY A 32 -9.89 -3.14 -16.95
CA GLY A 32 -10.81 -2.01 -16.95
C GLY A 32 -10.45 -0.95 -17.99
N ARG A 33 -11.16 0.18 -17.89
CA ARG A 33 -10.94 1.38 -18.69
C ARG A 33 -10.80 2.58 -17.79
N TYR A 34 -10.04 3.56 -18.23
CA TYR A 34 -9.94 4.84 -17.55
C TYR A 34 -10.04 5.97 -18.57
N THR A 35 -10.98 6.91 -18.36
CA THR A 35 -11.21 8.04 -19.28
C THR A 35 -11.37 7.64 -20.76
N ASN A 36 -12.07 6.53 -21.03
CA ASN A 36 -12.26 5.93 -22.37
C ASN A 36 -11.01 5.31 -23.02
N HIS A 37 -9.92 5.16 -22.27
CA HIS A 37 -8.73 4.41 -22.69
C HIS A 37 -8.69 3.05 -21.99
N ASP A 38 -8.28 2.01 -22.73
CA ASP A 38 -8.03 0.70 -22.16
C ASP A 38 -6.78 0.76 -21.28
N VAL A 39 -6.85 0.14 -20.10
CA VAL A 39 -5.73 0.07 -19.17
C VAL A 39 -4.75 -0.98 -19.67
N SER A 40 -3.47 -0.63 -19.78
CA SER A 40 -2.43 -1.54 -20.26
C SER A 40 -1.95 -2.47 -19.16
N ARG A 41 -1.82 -1.96 -17.92
CA ARG A 41 -1.25 -2.70 -16.79
C ARG A 41 -1.73 -2.15 -15.47
N ILE A 42 -2.10 -3.05 -14.55
CA ILE A 42 -2.34 -2.69 -13.14
C ILE A 42 -1.10 -3.04 -12.34
N SER A 43 -0.48 -2.04 -11.74
CA SER A 43 0.67 -2.24 -10.85
C SER A 43 0.23 -2.59 -9.43
N GLN A 44 -0.85 -1.97 -8.97
CA GLN A 44 -1.34 -2.14 -7.62
C GLN A 44 -2.84 -1.82 -7.55
N ASP A 45 -3.59 -2.60 -6.79
CA ASP A 45 -5.04 -2.42 -6.63
C ASP A 45 -5.52 -2.90 -5.25
N LEU A 46 -5.23 -2.07 -4.25
CA LEU A 46 -5.44 -2.36 -2.84
C LEU A 46 -6.87 -2.00 -2.42
N VAL A 47 -7.50 -2.84 -1.58
CA VAL A 47 -8.71 -2.47 -0.83
C VAL A 47 -8.36 -2.42 0.65
N ILE A 48 -8.48 -1.26 1.28
CA ILE A 48 -8.40 -1.08 2.73
C ILE A 48 -9.82 -0.90 3.25
N PHE A 49 -10.19 -1.59 4.32
CA PHE A 49 -11.53 -1.53 4.89
C PHE A 49 -11.50 -1.60 6.42
N LEU A 50 -12.15 -0.63 7.06
CA LEU A 50 -12.41 -0.57 8.49
C LEU A 50 -13.87 -0.97 8.70
N GLY A 51 -14.09 -2.26 8.93
CA GLY A 51 -15.42 -2.87 9.08
C GLY A 51 -16.00 -2.62 10.47
N GLY A 52 -17.32 -2.49 10.56
CA GLY A 52 -18.05 -2.42 11.84
C GLY A 52 -19.29 -3.28 11.92
N ILE A 53 -19.89 -3.66 10.78
CA ILE A 53 -20.99 -4.61 10.72
C ILE A 53 -20.72 -5.64 9.64
N GLU A 54 -20.98 -6.91 9.95
CA GLU A 54 -20.99 -7.99 8.98
C GLU A 54 -22.32 -8.75 8.99
N CYS A 55 -22.62 -9.41 7.89
CA CYS A 55 -23.83 -10.21 7.74
C CYS A 55 -23.65 -11.29 6.67
N ALA A 56 -24.29 -12.44 6.85
CA ALA A 56 -24.43 -13.47 5.84
C ALA A 56 -25.93 -13.66 5.53
N ILE A 57 -26.29 -13.56 4.25
CA ILE A 57 -27.65 -13.70 3.75
C ILE A 57 -27.70 -14.88 2.80
N SER A 58 -28.51 -15.88 3.11
CA SER A 58 -28.76 -17.02 2.22
C SER A 58 -29.75 -16.61 1.12
N THR A 59 -29.35 -16.79 -0.13
CA THR A 59 -30.19 -16.55 -1.31
C THR A 59 -30.36 -17.85 -2.12
N GLU A 60 -31.24 -17.85 -3.11
CA GLU A 60 -31.46 -19.00 -4.00
C GLU A 60 -30.18 -19.40 -4.76
N ARG A 61 -29.29 -18.45 -5.08
CA ARG A 61 -28.05 -18.69 -5.83
C ARG A 61 -26.85 -19.05 -4.94
N GLY A 62 -26.98 -18.90 -3.63
CA GLY A 62 -25.89 -19.10 -2.68
C GLY A 62 -25.92 -18.10 -1.53
N THR A 63 -24.87 -18.09 -0.71
CA THR A 63 -24.77 -17.15 0.42
C THR A 63 -24.04 -15.88 -0.02
N LEU A 64 -24.60 -14.72 0.35
CA LEU A 64 -23.97 -13.41 0.21
C LEU A 64 -23.46 -12.92 1.55
N TYR A 65 -22.19 -12.57 1.59
CA TYR A 65 -21.51 -12.00 2.74
C TYR A 65 -21.32 -10.51 2.53
N TYR A 66 -21.72 -9.74 3.53
CA TYR A 66 -21.64 -8.28 3.54
C TYR A 66 -20.70 -7.84 4.65
N LEU A 67 -19.87 -6.84 4.35
CA LEU A 67 -19.09 -6.09 5.33
C LEU A 67 -19.35 -4.61 5.12
N PHE A 68 -19.85 -3.92 6.15
CA PHE A 68 -20.15 -2.49 6.12
C PHE A 68 -19.19 -1.72 7.02
N GLY A 69 -18.76 -0.54 6.57
CA GLY A 69 -17.74 0.24 7.24
C GLY A 69 -17.17 1.37 6.39
N LEU A 70 -15.94 1.76 6.65
CA LEU A 70 -15.20 2.74 5.85
C LEU A 70 -14.19 2.02 4.99
N GLY A 71 -14.31 2.14 3.67
CA GLY A 71 -13.44 1.49 2.73
C GLY A 71 -12.81 2.43 1.73
N TYR A 72 -11.72 1.95 1.15
CA TYR A 72 -10.90 2.67 0.21
C TYR A 72 -10.35 1.70 -0.83
N TYR A 73 -10.79 1.86 -2.07
CA TYR A 73 -10.19 1.19 -3.21
C TYR A 73 -9.16 2.12 -3.82
N TYR A 74 -7.91 1.69 -3.82
CA TYR A 74 -6.78 2.41 -4.41
C TYR A 74 -6.25 1.61 -5.59
N VAL A 75 -6.04 2.27 -6.73
CA VAL A 75 -5.46 1.64 -7.91
C VAL A 75 -4.35 2.49 -8.51
N LYS A 76 -3.23 1.84 -8.82
CA LYS A 76 -2.12 2.40 -9.57
C LYS A 76 -1.93 1.58 -10.84
N PHE A 77 -2.06 2.23 -11.99
CA PHE A 77 -2.10 1.58 -13.28
C PHE A 77 -1.42 2.40 -14.37
N GLU A 78 -1.20 1.79 -15.52
CA GLU A 78 -0.63 2.39 -16.72
C GLU A 78 -1.69 2.37 -17.83
N LEU A 79 -1.80 3.47 -18.57
CA LEU A 79 -2.52 3.51 -19.86
C LEU A 79 -1.58 3.21 -21.03
N GLN A 80 -0.33 3.61 -20.87
CA GLN A 80 0.78 3.41 -21.80
C GLN A 80 2.02 3.12 -20.96
N SER A 81 2.93 2.30 -21.49
CA SER A 81 4.09 1.83 -20.75
C SER A 81 4.91 3.00 -20.19
N GLY A 82 5.18 2.97 -18.88
CA GLY A 82 6.07 3.91 -18.20
C GLY A 82 5.41 5.16 -17.62
N ILE A 83 4.09 5.34 -17.76
CA ILE A 83 3.34 6.42 -17.10
C ILE A 83 2.33 5.83 -16.11
N TYR A 84 2.58 6.04 -14.82
CA TYR A 84 1.70 5.62 -13.75
C TYR A 84 0.64 6.67 -13.44
N ILE A 85 -0.61 6.23 -13.38
CA ILE A 85 -1.77 6.99 -12.90
C ILE A 85 -2.27 6.33 -11.63
N THR A 86 -2.64 7.14 -10.65
CA THR A 86 -3.28 6.71 -9.41
C THR A 86 -4.72 7.19 -9.40
N ASP A 87 -5.65 6.31 -9.05
CA ASP A 87 -7.06 6.63 -8.84
C ASP A 87 -7.54 5.99 -7.54
N ASN A 88 -8.56 6.58 -6.92
CA ASN A 88 -9.09 6.09 -5.67
C ASN A 88 -10.61 6.26 -5.56
N ARG A 89 -11.26 5.36 -4.80
CA ARG A 89 -12.70 5.34 -4.59
C ARG A 89 -13.05 5.07 -3.12
N GLN A 90 -13.99 5.85 -2.60
CA GLN A 90 -14.60 5.64 -1.28
C GLN A 90 -15.59 4.48 -1.35
N LEU A 91 -15.57 3.61 -0.35
CA LEU A 91 -16.49 2.49 -0.23
C LEU A 91 -17.15 2.49 1.15
N THR A 92 -18.42 2.10 1.21
CA THR A 92 -19.16 1.93 2.47
C THR A 92 -19.52 0.48 2.75
N GLY A 93 -19.32 -0.41 1.76
CA GLY A 93 -19.57 -1.82 1.91
C GLY A 93 -18.84 -2.69 0.89
N LEU A 94 -18.62 -3.95 1.25
CA LEU A 94 -18.13 -5.02 0.40
C LEU A 94 -19.19 -6.12 0.31
N ILE A 95 -19.32 -6.72 -0.87
CA ILE A 95 -20.24 -7.85 -1.11
C ILE A 95 -19.45 -9.00 -1.72
N PHE A 96 -19.44 -10.14 -1.02
CA PHE A 96 -18.82 -11.39 -1.45
C PHE A 96 -19.86 -12.50 -1.55
N PRO A 97 -20.05 -13.13 -2.72
CA PRO A 97 -20.72 -14.41 -2.77
C PRO A 97 -19.82 -15.52 -2.23
N ASP A 98 -20.44 -16.65 -1.92
CA ASP A 98 -19.79 -17.86 -1.41
C ASP A 98 -18.52 -18.28 -2.16
N PHE A 99 -18.52 -18.34 -3.49
CA PHE A 99 -17.34 -18.76 -4.25
C PHE A 99 -16.12 -17.81 -4.09
N VAL A 100 -16.34 -16.49 -3.95
CA VAL A 100 -15.24 -15.53 -3.69
C VAL A 100 -14.81 -15.61 -2.24
N TYR A 101 -15.78 -15.71 -1.32
CA TYR A 101 -15.53 -15.84 0.10
C TYR A 101 -14.73 -17.11 0.42
N ASP A 102 -15.06 -18.24 -0.20
CA ASP A 102 -14.33 -19.50 -0.06
C ASP A 102 -12.90 -19.38 -0.60
N HIS A 103 -12.70 -18.61 -1.69
CA HIS A 103 -11.37 -18.37 -2.23
C HIS A 103 -10.50 -17.47 -1.32
N LEU A 104 -11.11 -16.53 -0.60
CA LEU A 104 -10.43 -15.78 0.47
C LEU A 104 -10.10 -16.69 1.65
N ALA A 105 -11.07 -17.50 2.08
CA ALA A 105 -10.99 -18.31 3.27
C ALA A 105 -10.05 -19.53 3.15
N THR A 106 -9.64 -19.85 1.92
CA THR A 106 -8.64 -20.88 1.59
C THR A 106 -7.29 -20.29 1.20
N SER A 107 -7.09 -18.98 1.36
CA SER A 107 -5.81 -18.35 1.01
C SER A 107 -4.66 -18.91 1.85
N GLU A 108 -3.47 -18.99 1.25
CA GLU A 108 -2.29 -19.48 1.96
C GLU A 108 -1.90 -18.53 3.09
N ASN A 109 -1.73 -19.08 4.30
CA ASN A 109 -1.27 -18.34 5.46
C ASN A 109 0.20 -17.98 5.31
N LEU A 110 0.52 -16.69 5.49
CA LEU A 110 1.89 -16.18 5.47
C LEU A 110 2.62 -16.45 6.79
N THR A 111 1.88 -16.72 7.87
CA THR A 111 2.41 -16.97 9.21
C THR A 111 2.35 -18.45 9.59
N LEU A 112 3.29 -18.88 10.43
CA LEU A 112 3.29 -20.23 11.02
C LEU A 112 2.30 -20.34 12.19
N GLU A 113 1.99 -19.21 12.85
CA GLU A 113 0.95 -19.14 13.86
C GLU A 113 -0.42 -18.95 13.21
N THR A 114 -1.34 -19.84 13.53
CA THR A 114 -2.76 -19.74 13.19
C THR A 114 -3.52 -19.23 14.41
N ASP A 115 -4.04 -18.01 14.34
CA ASP A 115 -5.00 -17.50 15.31
C ASP A 115 -6.37 -17.42 14.63
N ARG A 116 -7.45 -17.79 15.32
CA ARG A 116 -8.76 -18.00 14.67
C ARG A 116 -9.41 -16.69 14.22
N ASP A 117 -9.12 -15.62 14.92
CA ASP A 117 -9.66 -14.28 14.70
C ASP A 117 -8.75 -13.36 13.88
N VAL A 118 -7.46 -13.71 13.75
CA VAL A 118 -6.46 -12.97 12.96
C VAL A 118 -6.05 -13.79 11.74
N ILE A 119 -6.35 -13.28 10.55
CA ILE A 119 -6.00 -13.93 9.29
C ILE A 119 -4.89 -13.10 8.65
N ILE A 120 -3.75 -13.73 8.41
CA ILE A 120 -2.59 -13.12 7.73
C ILE A 120 -2.24 -14.02 6.56
N GLY A 121 -3.01 -13.87 5.48
CA GLY A 121 -2.87 -14.65 4.25
C GLY A 121 -2.40 -13.82 3.08
N GLU A 122 -2.01 -14.49 1.99
CA GLU A 122 -1.56 -13.85 0.75
C GLU A 122 -2.61 -12.89 0.17
N LYS A 123 -3.89 -13.25 0.29
CA LYS A 123 -5.02 -12.51 -0.31
C LYS A 123 -5.79 -11.65 0.68
N LEU A 124 -5.55 -11.82 1.98
CA LEU A 124 -6.33 -11.16 3.02
C LEU A 124 -5.51 -10.96 4.28
N PHE A 125 -5.54 -9.73 4.79
CA PHE A 125 -5.19 -9.41 6.17
C PHE A 125 -6.46 -9.00 6.91
N LYS A 126 -6.83 -9.75 7.95
CA LYS A 126 -7.97 -9.46 8.82
C LYS A 126 -7.50 -9.47 10.27
N LEU A 127 -7.87 -8.44 11.02
CA LEU A 127 -7.58 -8.31 12.44
C LEU A 127 -8.78 -7.70 13.18
N PRO A 128 -9.17 -8.19 14.38
CA PRO A 128 -10.09 -7.46 15.24
C PRO A 128 -9.44 -6.16 15.74
N ILE A 129 -10.21 -5.07 15.76
CA ILE A 129 -9.70 -3.77 16.24
C ILE A 129 -9.40 -3.82 17.74
N ASP A 130 -10.23 -4.53 18.51
CA ASP A 130 -9.96 -4.81 19.92
C ASP A 130 -9.11 -6.08 20.03
N MET A 131 -7.91 -5.94 20.60
CA MET A 131 -6.98 -7.05 20.87
C MET A 131 -6.73 -7.24 22.37
N SER A 132 -7.52 -6.62 23.26
CA SER A 132 -7.24 -6.63 24.70
C SER A 132 -7.26 -8.03 25.34
N PHE A 133 -7.86 -9.02 24.68
CA PHE A 133 -7.93 -10.41 25.14
C PHE A 133 -6.71 -11.25 24.72
N LYS A 134 -5.80 -10.70 23.89
CA LYS A 134 -4.59 -11.40 23.45
C LYS A 134 -3.42 -11.12 24.39
N SER A 135 -2.50 -12.08 24.49
CA SER A 135 -1.25 -11.89 25.24
C SER A 135 -0.35 -10.87 24.55
N GLU A 136 0.48 -10.18 25.33
CA GLU A 136 1.42 -9.17 24.84
C GLU A 136 2.38 -9.70 23.76
N ASN A 137 2.84 -10.95 23.91
CA ASN A 137 3.67 -11.62 22.91
C ASN A 137 2.94 -11.77 21.56
N LYS A 138 1.65 -12.17 21.60
CA LYS A 138 0.83 -12.30 20.38
C LYS A 138 0.60 -10.94 19.73
N ILE A 139 0.31 -9.91 20.52
CA ILE A 139 0.11 -8.54 20.02
C ILE A 139 1.40 -8.05 19.34
N THR A 140 2.56 -8.24 19.97
CA THR A 140 3.86 -7.85 19.41
C THR A 140 4.14 -8.57 18.09
N PHE A 141 3.82 -9.87 18.00
CA PHE A 141 3.96 -10.64 16.76
C PHE A 141 3.05 -10.12 15.64
N ILE A 142 1.77 -9.89 15.94
CA ILE A 142 0.78 -9.34 15.01
C ILE A 142 1.22 -7.96 14.51
N GLN A 143 1.65 -7.08 15.41
CA GLN A 143 2.16 -5.75 15.11
C GLN A 143 3.36 -5.83 14.17
N GLY A 144 4.37 -6.65 14.50
CA GLY A 144 5.55 -6.83 13.65
C GLY A 144 5.21 -7.35 12.25
N THR A 145 4.26 -8.28 12.16
CA THR A 145 3.82 -8.88 10.90
C THR A 145 3.03 -7.90 10.04
N LEU A 146 2.09 -7.15 10.62
CA LEU A 146 1.32 -6.13 9.90
C LEU A 146 2.21 -4.96 9.48
N MET A 147 3.15 -4.54 10.32
CA MET A 147 4.11 -3.50 9.94
C MET A 147 4.92 -3.91 8.72
N ARG A 148 5.46 -5.13 8.70
CA ARG A 148 6.28 -5.64 7.60
C ARG A 148 5.50 -5.87 6.30
N ASN A 149 4.32 -6.47 6.38
CA ASN A 149 3.61 -6.95 5.19
C ASN A 149 2.59 -5.95 4.64
N VAL A 150 2.04 -5.08 5.50
CA VAL A 150 0.94 -4.18 5.14
C VAL A 150 1.38 -2.72 5.26
N PHE A 151 1.74 -2.25 6.46
CA PHE A 151 1.91 -0.82 6.69
C PHE A 151 3.16 -0.23 6.03
N ILE A 152 4.30 -0.93 6.01
CA ILE A 152 5.50 -0.44 5.32
C ILE A 152 5.27 -0.41 3.80
N THR A 153 4.68 -1.47 3.24
CA THR A 153 4.42 -1.59 1.80
C THR A 153 3.43 -0.54 1.30
N TYR A 154 2.39 -0.25 2.09
CA TYR A 154 1.25 0.58 1.69
C TYR A 154 1.14 1.89 2.47
N LYS A 155 2.25 2.34 3.08
CA LYS A 155 2.28 3.49 4.01
C LYS A 155 1.54 4.71 3.47
N ASP A 156 1.91 5.15 2.28
CA ASP A 156 1.38 6.38 1.67
C ASP A 156 -0.13 6.26 1.39
N ILE A 157 -0.60 5.06 1.04
CA ILE A 157 -2.01 4.77 0.77
C ILE A 157 -2.83 4.81 2.06
N PHE A 158 -2.27 4.30 3.17
CA PHE A 158 -2.91 4.41 4.48
C PHE A 158 -3.00 5.86 4.96
N LEU A 159 -1.95 6.66 4.75
CA LEU A 159 -1.97 8.08 5.10
C LEU A 159 -3.02 8.83 4.27
N GLU A 160 -3.05 8.62 2.96
CA GLU A 160 -4.08 9.18 2.08
C GLU A 160 -5.50 8.75 2.51
N PHE A 161 -5.69 7.48 2.86
CA PHE A 161 -6.97 6.98 3.37
C PHE A 161 -7.39 7.69 4.66
N MET A 162 -6.48 7.84 5.61
CA MET A 162 -6.79 8.52 6.88
C MET A 162 -7.06 10.02 6.69
N GLU A 163 -6.34 10.70 5.78
CA GLU A 163 -6.65 12.08 5.39
C GLU A 163 -8.04 12.19 4.76
N MET A 164 -8.38 11.22 3.90
CA MET A 164 -9.72 11.14 3.32
C MET A 164 -10.77 10.94 4.41
N ILE A 165 -10.55 10.08 5.42
CA ILE A 165 -11.46 9.94 6.57
C ILE A 165 -11.53 11.21 7.41
N ARG A 166 -10.48 12.03 7.50
CA ARG A 166 -10.54 13.32 8.20
C ARG A 166 -11.34 14.38 7.45
N ASN A 167 -11.42 14.29 6.13
CA ASN A 167 -12.19 15.22 5.32
C ASN A 167 -13.70 15.15 5.69
N PRO A 168 -14.34 16.27 6.10
CA PRO A 168 -15.76 16.27 6.47
C PRO A 168 -16.70 15.95 5.30
N ASN A 169 -16.23 16.11 4.05
CA ASN A 169 -17.01 15.87 2.84
C ASN A 169 -16.96 14.40 2.35
N SER A 170 -16.15 13.54 2.95
CA SER A 170 -16.11 12.11 2.59
C SER A 170 -17.04 11.28 3.47
N PHE A 171 -17.50 10.14 2.94
CA PHE A 171 -18.40 9.21 3.64
C PHE A 171 -19.72 9.86 4.15
N GLN A 172 -20.22 10.89 3.47
CA GLN A 172 -21.49 11.53 3.80
C GLN A 172 -22.67 10.68 3.29
N LEU A 173 -23.11 9.69 4.09
CA LEU A 173 -24.19 8.78 3.71
C LEU A 173 -25.48 9.51 3.33
N ASP A 174 -25.82 10.61 4.00
CA ASP A 174 -27.04 11.37 3.71
C ASP A 174 -27.03 12.06 2.33
N LYS A 175 -25.85 12.33 1.77
CA LYS A 175 -25.68 13.01 0.47
C LYS A 175 -25.23 12.09 -0.66
N CYS A 176 -24.44 11.08 -0.33
CA CYS A 176 -23.83 10.18 -1.29
C CYS A 176 -24.50 8.80 -1.31
N GLY A 177 -25.23 8.44 -0.26
CA GLY A 177 -25.71 7.08 -0.04
C GLY A 177 -24.57 6.07 0.08
N HIS A 178 -24.90 4.79 -0.12
CA HIS A 178 -23.92 3.72 -0.09
C HIS A 178 -23.15 3.57 -1.40
N MET A 179 -21.88 3.19 -1.26
CA MET A 179 -20.95 2.81 -2.33
C MET A 179 -20.46 1.40 -2.03
N LEU A 180 -20.92 0.39 -2.76
CA LEU A 180 -20.67 -1.03 -2.46
C LEU A 180 -19.76 -1.63 -3.52
N LEU A 181 -18.57 -2.10 -3.13
CA LEU A 181 -17.74 -2.89 -4.03
C LEU A 181 -18.26 -4.33 -4.06
N SER A 182 -18.67 -4.78 -5.24
CA SER A 182 -19.47 -5.98 -5.40
C SER A 182 -18.78 -7.04 -6.27
N THR A 183 -18.90 -8.27 -5.80
CA THR A 183 -18.60 -9.48 -6.58
C THR A 183 -19.86 -10.34 -6.76
N HIS A 184 -21.04 -9.74 -6.55
CA HIS A 184 -22.33 -10.38 -6.79
C HIS A 184 -22.46 -10.90 -8.23
N TRP A 185 -23.18 -11.99 -8.45
CA TRP A 185 -23.34 -12.61 -9.77
C TRP A 185 -23.79 -11.62 -10.86
N ASP A 186 -24.77 -10.76 -10.53
CA ASP A 186 -25.33 -9.80 -11.49
C ASP A 186 -24.50 -8.50 -11.63
N PHE A 187 -23.65 -8.20 -10.64
CA PHE A 187 -22.86 -6.97 -10.57
C PHE A 187 -21.38 -7.29 -10.33
N TYR A 188 -20.89 -8.29 -11.05
CA TYR A 188 -19.58 -8.87 -10.77
C TYR A 188 -18.45 -7.89 -11.10
N ASN A 189 -17.56 -7.67 -10.12
CA ASN A 189 -16.43 -6.74 -10.20
C ASN A 189 -16.86 -5.30 -10.52
N GLN A 190 -17.88 -4.79 -9.84
CA GLN A 190 -18.42 -3.45 -10.02
C GLN A 190 -18.57 -2.71 -8.69
N ILE A 191 -18.59 -1.37 -8.74
CA ILE A 191 -19.06 -0.57 -7.60
C ILE A 191 -20.51 -0.16 -7.85
N LEU A 192 -21.38 -0.48 -6.88
CA LEU A 192 -22.77 -0.03 -6.85
C LEU A 192 -22.84 1.29 -6.10
N ILE A 193 -23.48 2.30 -6.68
CA ILE A 193 -23.75 3.59 -6.03
C ILE A 193 -25.24 3.83 -5.83
N SER A 194 -25.58 4.68 -4.86
CA SER A 194 -26.95 5.13 -4.63
C SER A 194 -27.47 5.96 -5.81
N GLY A 195 -28.76 5.76 -6.14
CA GLY A 195 -29.46 6.61 -7.11
C GLY A 195 -29.58 8.05 -6.63
N ASP A 196 -29.69 8.23 -5.31
CA ASP A 196 -29.94 9.49 -4.61
C ASP A 196 -28.67 10.30 -4.34
N MET A 197 -27.52 9.84 -4.84
CA MET A 197 -26.24 10.55 -4.73
C MET A 197 -26.31 11.91 -5.42
N ASP A 198 -25.80 12.95 -4.77
CA ASP A 198 -25.72 14.30 -5.35
C ASP A 198 -25.10 14.30 -6.76
N ASN A 199 -25.71 15.03 -7.68
CA ASN A 199 -25.38 14.99 -9.11
C ASN A 199 -23.91 15.33 -9.41
N LYS A 200 -23.31 16.27 -8.66
CA LYS A 200 -21.90 16.66 -8.85
C LYS A 200 -20.97 15.52 -8.48
N THR A 201 -21.21 14.92 -7.31
CA THR A 201 -20.44 13.77 -6.80
C THR A 201 -20.64 12.54 -7.69
N LYS A 202 -21.88 12.28 -8.08
CA LYS A 202 -22.27 11.17 -8.96
C LYS A 202 -21.56 11.19 -10.29
N THR A 203 -21.49 12.35 -10.95
CA THR A 203 -20.79 12.49 -12.24
C THR A 203 -19.30 12.19 -12.12
N SER A 204 -18.67 12.65 -11.03
CA SER A 204 -17.25 12.36 -10.78
C SER A 204 -17.00 10.89 -10.44
N TYR A 205 -17.91 10.27 -9.70
CA TYR A 205 -17.77 8.89 -9.23
C TYR A 205 -18.07 7.88 -10.33
N LEU A 206 -18.96 8.17 -11.28
CA LEU A 206 -19.28 7.29 -12.41
C LEU A 206 -18.16 7.11 -13.44
N ASN A 207 -17.07 7.89 -13.33
CA ASN A 207 -15.93 7.74 -14.22
C ASN A 207 -15.34 6.33 -14.08
N ALA A 208 -15.11 5.68 -15.23
CA ALA A 208 -14.50 4.35 -15.25
C ALA A 208 -13.14 4.36 -14.54
N THR A 209 -12.89 3.33 -13.74
CA THR A 209 -11.67 3.13 -12.97
C THR A 209 -11.05 1.79 -13.37
N ALA A 210 -9.72 1.73 -13.37
CA ALA A 210 -8.97 0.51 -13.65
C ALA A 210 -9.34 -0.63 -12.69
N GLY A 211 -9.20 -1.88 -13.15
CA GLY A 211 -9.45 -3.09 -12.34
C GLY A 211 -10.92 -3.43 -12.10
N LEU A 212 -11.86 -2.56 -12.48
CA LEU A 212 -13.30 -2.77 -12.33
C LEU A 212 -13.99 -2.88 -13.70
N ASN A 213 -15.08 -3.65 -13.75
CA ASN A 213 -15.94 -3.75 -14.94
C ASN A 213 -16.75 -2.46 -15.17
N GLY A 214 -17.02 -1.71 -14.11
CA GLY A 214 -17.75 -0.46 -14.19
C GLY A 214 -18.33 -0.03 -12.84
N ILE A 215 -19.04 1.09 -12.88
CA ILE A 215 -19.73 1.67 -11.73
C ILE A 215 -21.20 1.83 -12.13
N THR A 216 -22.09 1.20 -11.38
CA THR A 216 -23.50 1.08 -11.72
C THR A 216 -24.38 1.66 -10.63
N ILE A 217 -25.52 2.24 -11.02
CA ILE A 217 -26.47 2.82 -10.08
C ILE A 217 -27.42 1.71 -9.63
N GLY A 218 -27.57 1.51 -8.32
CA GLY A 218 -28.43 0.44 -7.79
C GLY A 218 -28.22 0.07 -6.33
N ALA A 219 -27.29 0.71 -5.62
CA ALA A 219 -26.96 0.32 -4.24
C ALA A 219 -28.18 0.38 -3.31
N SER A 220 -28.99 1.45 -3.38
CA SER A 220 -30.18 1.60 -2.52
C SER A 220 -31.24 0.52 -2.81
N GLN A 221 -31.47 0.20 -4.09
CA GLN A 221 -32.42 -0.85 -4.48
C GLN A 221 -31.96 -2.22 -3.99
N HIS A 222 -30.67 -2.53 -4.18
CA HIS A 222 -30.06 -3.77 -3.71
C HIS A 222 -30.14 -3.92 -2.19
N LEU A 223 -29.83 -2.85 -1.45
CA LEU A 223 -29.88 -2.86 0.01
C LEU A 223 -31.31 -2.96 0.54
N ASN A 224 -32.26 -2.21 -0.03
CA ASN A 224 -33.68 -2.28 0.37
C ASN A 224 -34.32 -3.64 0.07
N ALA A 225 -33.80 -4.39 -0.91
CA ALA A 225 -34.26 -5.74 -1.22
C ALA A 225 -33.76 -6.79 -0.21
N ASN A 226 -32.61 -6.55 0.43
CA ASN A 226 -31.95 -7.53 1.31
C ASN A 226 -32.03 -7.18 2.81
N PHE A 227 -32.30 -5.92 3.16
CA PHE A 227 -32.31 -5.44 4.54
C PHE A 227 -33.56 -4.62 4.85
N THR A 228 -34.04 -4.76 6.08
CA THR A 228 -35.13 -3.95 6.62
C THR A 228 -34.70 -2.49 6.84
N PRO A 229 -35.64 -1.53 6.86
CA PRO A 229 -35.31 -0.13 7.14
C PRO A 229 -34.62 0.09 8.49
N THR A 230 -34.94 -0.73 9.49
CA THR A 230 -34.31 -0.70 10.82
C THR A 230 -32.86 -1.18 10.78
N GLU A 231 -32.57 -2.23 10.02
CA GLU A 231 -31.20 -2.72 9.79
C GLU A 231 -30.35 -1.71 9.02
N LEU A 232 -30.90 -1.09 7.97
CA LEU A 232 -30.22 -0.04 7.22
C LEU A 232 -29.90 1.18 8.10
N LYS A 233 -30.84 1.57 8.97
CA LYS A 233 -30.58 2.63 9.95
C LYS A 233 -29.46 2.25 10.93
N LYS A 234 -29.37 0.98 11.34
CA LYS A 234 -28.27 0.47 12.18
C LYS A 234 -26.94 0.55 11.42
N ILE A 235 -26.90 0.08 10.17
CA ILE A 235 -25.72 0.14 9.29
C ILE A 235 -25.23 1.59 9.14
N ASN A 236 -26.12 2.52 8.81
CA ASN A 236 -25.78 3.93 8.64
C ASN A 236 -25.22 4.55 9.92
N LYS A 237 -25.87 4.26 11.07
CA LYS A 237 -25.41 4.74 12.37
C LYS A 237 -24.00 4.22 12.68
N THR A 238 -23.71 2.95 12.39
CA THR A 238 -22.39 2.37 12.65
C THR A 238 -21.32 2.97 11.74
N ILE A 239 -21.58 3.14 10.43
CA ILE A 239 -20.64 3.78 9.52
C ILE A 239 -20.34 5.24 9.96
N SER A 240 -21.38 6.00 10.34
CA SER A 240 -21.20 7.35 10.87
C SER A 240 -20.42 7.37 12.18
N LYS A 241 -20.61 6.39 13.07
CA LYS A 241 -19.82 6.22 14.29
C LYS A 241 -18.34 5.95 13.96
N LEU A 242 -18.06 5.01 13.05
CA LEU A 242 -16.69 4.72 12.61
C LEU A 242 -16.04 5.98 12.02
N LYS A 243 -16.75 6.70 11.15
CA LYS A 243 -16.28 7.95 10.55
C LYS A 243 -15.90 8.97 11.62
N SER A 244 -16.78 9.19 12.60
CA SER A 244 -16.51 10.08 13.72
C SER A 244 -15.23 9.68 14.47
N VAL A 245 -15.11 8.41 14.84
CA VAL A 245 -13.96 7.91 15.61
C VAL A 245 -12.67 8.05 14.81
N TYR A 246 -12.59 7.47 13.61
CA TYR A 246 -11.37 7.49 12.80
C TYR A 246 -10.98 8.89 12.31
N SER A 247 -11.93 9.83 12.24
CA SER A 247 -11.61 11.23 11.95
C SER A 247 -10.95 11.95 13.14
N SER A 248 -11.26 11.54 14.37
CA SER A 248 -10.76 12.19 15.59
C SER A 248 -9.51 11.53 16.18
N ILE A 249 -9.16 10.31 15.77
CA ILE A 249 -7.97 9.65 16.33
C ILE A 249 -6.69 10.34 15.90
N GLU A 250 -5.77 10.45 16.85
CA GLU A 250 -4.36 10.71 16.58
C GLU A 250 -3.67 9.40 16.20
N TYR A 251 -2.68 9.48 15.33
CA TYR A 251 -1.86 8.35 14.94
C TYR A 251 -0.48 8.86 14.52
N ASP A 252 0.54 8.04 14.70
CA ASP A 252 1.91 8.34 14.29
C ASP A 252 2.11 7.90 12.82
N PRO A 253 2.42 8.83 11.89
CA PRO A 253 2.73 8.48 10.51
C PRO A 253 3.94 7.55 10.35
N MET A 254 4.85 7.46 11.33
CA MET A 254 5.95 6.50 11.34
C MET A 254 5.52 5.13 11.86
N PHE A 255 4.44 5.06 12.62
CA PHE A 255 3.94 3.84 13.26
C PHE A 255 2.42 3.69 13.08
N LEU A 256 2.01 3.26 11.88
CA LEU A 256 0.60 3.18 11.47
C LEU A 256 -0.25 2.18 12.28
N PHE A 257 0.36 1.24 12.98
CA PHE A 257 -0.37 0.35 13.88
C PHE A 257 -1.04 1.12 15.04
N SER A 258 -0.56 2.32 15.37
CA SER A 258 -1.25 3.23 16.31
C SER A 258 -2.69 3.57 15.90
N ILE A 259 -3.04 3.48 14.61
CA ILE A 259 -4.44 3.62 14.13
C ILE A 259 -5.33 2.56 14.79
N ILE A 260 -4.86 1.31 14.84
CA ILE A 260 -5.60 0.19 15.42
C ILE A 260 -5.63 0.34 16.94
N GLU A 261 -4.47 0.56 17.58
CA GLU A 261 -4.36 0.73 19.04
C GLU A 261 -5.27 1.85 19.57
N ASN A 262 -5.20 3.03 18.97
CA ASN A 262 -5.94 4.19 19.44
C ASN A 262 -7.45 4.04 19.19
N SER A 263 -7.83 3.41 18.07
CA SER A 263 -9.24 3.15 17.77
C SER A 263 -9.86 2.05 18.67
N SER A 264 -9.07 1.10 19.15
CA SER A 264 -9.54 0.01 20.02
C SER A 264 -10.27 0.51 21.26
N SER A 265 -9.75 1.56 21.91
CA SER A 265 -10.32 2.13 23.13
C SER A 265 -11.71 2.75 22.92
N LEU A 266 -11.95 3.31 21.72
CA LEU A 266 -13.18 4.02 21.35
C LEU A 266 -14.22 3.10 20.68
N LEU A 267 -13.77 1.98 20.13
CA LEU A 267 -14.59 1.01 19.41
C LEU A 267 -14.81 -0.30 20.19
N LYS A 268 -14.53 -0.32 21.49
CA LYS A 268 -14.85 -1.48 22.34
C LYS A 268 -16.31 -1.90 22.14
N THR A 269 -16.49 -3.11 21.62
CA THR A 269 -17.78 -3.79 21.58
C THR A 269 -18.08 -4.33 22.97
N SER A 270 -19.32 -4.16 23.45
CA SER A 270 -19.77 -4.68 24.74
C SER A 270 -19.84 -6.21 24.79
N GLU A 271 -19.86 -6.85 23.62
CA GLU A 271 -19.79 -8.30 23.49
C GLU A 271 -18.40 -8.68 22.96
N HIS A 272 -17.59 -9.30 23.82
CA HIS A 272 -16.43 -10.04 23.37
C HIS A 272 -16.97 -11.29 22.67
N PHE A 273 -16.91 -11.31 21.34
CA PHE A 273 -17.09 -12.54 20.60
C PHE A 273 -15.85 -13.40 20.82
N THR A 274 -15.79 -14.05 21.97
CA THR A 274 -14.94 -15.22 22.13
C THR A 274 -15.53 -16.27 21.21
N PHE A 275 -14.89 -16.49 20.05
CA PHE A 275 -14.89 -17.81 19.44
C PHE A 275 -14.69 -18.78 20.60
N ASN A 276 -15.62 -19.70 20.89
CA ASN A 276 -15.56 -20.57 22.07
C ASN A 276 -14.12 -21.02 22.30
N LEU A 277 -13.47 -20.41 23.30
CA LEU A 277 -12.06 -20.59 23.66
C LEU A 277 -11.84 -21.93 24.38
N GLU A 278 -12.91 -22.69 24.54
CA GLU A 278 -12.85 -24.07 24.97
C GLU A 278 -12.32 -24.89 23.80
N ASP A 279 -11.02 -25.17 23.88
CA ASP A 279 -10.31 -26.26 23.19
C ASP A 279 -9.42 -25.90 21.98
N ASP A 280 -8.49 -24.95 22.18
CA ASP A 280 -7.28 -24.77 21.34
C ASP A 280 -6.44 -26.07 21.19
N ARG A 281 -6.73 -27.12 21.97
CA ARG A 281 -6.00 -28.40 21.96
C ARG A 281 -6.62 -29.46 21.04
N THR A 282 -7.82 -29.25 20.49
CA THR A 282 -8.51 -30.22 19.62
C THR A 282 -8.92 -29.67 18.26
N TYR A 283 -8.37 -28.54 17.83
CA TYR A 283 -8.59 -28.04 16.47
C TYR A 283 -8.05 -29.00 15.42
N LYS A 284 -8.94 -29.84 14.87
CA LYS A 284 -8.74 -30.40 13.54
C LYS A 284 -8.66 -29.22 12.58
N LYS A 285 -7.52 -29.08 11.89
CA LYS A 285 -7.32 -28.10 10.83
C LYS A 285 -8.47 -28.21 9.84
N MET A 286 -9.44 -27.30 9.94
CA MET A 286 -10.55 -27.24 9.01
C MET A 286 -10.03 -26.80 7.65
N PRO A 287 -10.65 -27.26 6.55
CA PRO A 287 -10.18 -26.94 5.20
C PRO A 287 -10.40 -25.47 4.81
N LYS A 288 -11.15 -24.70 5.61
CA LYS A 288 -11.50 -23.30 5.38
C LYS A 288 -11.49 -22.53 6.72
N GLU A 289 -10.92 -21.33 6.73
CA GLU A 289 -10.97 -20.43 7.90
C GLU A 289 -12.24 -19.55 7.87
N SER A 290 -12.82 -19.23 9.03
CA SER A 290 -13.96 -18.32 9.07
C SER A 290 -13.49 -16.87 9.14
N ILE A 291 -13.55 -16.17 8.01
CA ILE A 291 -13.25 -14.73 7.93
C ILE A 291 -14.28 -13.92 8.71
N PHE A 292 -15.57 -14.14 8.47
CA PHE A 292 -16.67 -13.51 9.19
C PHE A 292 -17.25 -14.44 10.24
N ILE A 293 -17.71 -13.88 11.36
CA ILE A 293 -18.42 -14.59 12.43
C ILE A 293 -19.75 -15.12 11.88
N SER A 294 -20.45 -14.30 11.09
CA SER A 294 -21.70 -14.67 10.42
C SER A 294 -21.56 -15.85 9.44
N ALA A 295 -20.33 -16.18 9.03
CA ALA A 295 -20.04 -17.24 8.06
C ALA A 295 -19.65 -18.59 8.69
N GLU A 296 -19.52 -18.69 10.02
CA GLU A 296 -19.06 -19.91 10.69
C GLU A 296 -19.91 -21.15 10.34
N LYS A 297 -21.21 -20.96 10.16
CA LYS A 297 -22.14 -22.04 9.79
C LYS A 297 -21.83 -22.66 8.42
N ASN A 298 -21.13 -21.93 7.55
CA ASN A 298 -20.84 -22.31 6.18
C ASN A 298 -19.36 -22.71 5.98
N MET A 299 -18.63 -23.05 7.05
CA MET A 299 -17.21 -23.45 6.96
C MET A 299 -17.00 -24.79 6.22
N ASN A 300 -18.00 -25.67 6.22
CA ASN A 300 -17.92 -26.99 5.58
C ASN A 300 -18.43 -27.02 4.14
N ILE A 301 -18.92 -25.88 3.63
CA ILE A 301 -19.52 -25.78 2.30
C ILE A 301 -18.49 -25.11 1.39
N PHE A 302 -18.18 -25.76 0.28
CA PHE A 302 -17.34 -25.22 -0.78
C PHE A 302 -18.18 -24.98 -2.02
N LYS A 303 -18.04 -23.79 -2.59
CA LYS A 303 -18.71 -23.40 -3.82
C LYS A 303 -17.68 -23.18 -4.91
N GLU A 304 -17.87 -23.93 -5.99
CA GLU A 304 -17.03 -23.78 -7.16
C GLU A 304 -17.27 -22.44 -7.84
N TRP A 305 -16.22 -21.95 -8.48
CA TRP A 305 -16.28 -20.71 -9.22
C TRP A 305 -17.20 -20.87 -10.44
N PRO A 306 -18.21 -19.99 -10.63
CA PRO A 306 -19.10 -20.10 -11.78
C PRO A 306 -18.35 -20.01 -13.11
N VAL A 307 -18.60 -20.94 -14.03
CA VAL A 307 -17.93 -21.01 -15.35
C VAL A 307 -18.14 -19.72 -16.17
N GLN A 308 -19.27 -19.05 -15.98
CA GLN A 308 -19.58 -17.79 -16.67
C GLN A 308 -18.69 -16.63 -16.22
N LEU A 309 -18.13 -16.70 -15.01
CA LEU A 309 -17.27 -15.67 -14.44
C LEU A 309 -15.81 -16.00 -14.74
N ARG A 310 -15.35 -15.56 -15.92
CA ARG A 310 -14.02 -15.89 -16.46
C ARG A 310 -12.89 -15.38 -15.56
N ARG A 311 -11.99 -16.30 -15.16
CA ARG A 311 -10.68 -15.98 -14.58
C ARG A 311 -9.63 -16.00 -15.69
N GLN A 312 -8.66 -15.10 -15.62
CA GLN A 312 -7.55 -15.00 -16.55
C GLN A 312 -6.25 -14.77 -15.77
N THR A 313 -5.11 -15.08 -16.38
CA THR A 313 -3.83 -14.65 -15.79
C THR A 313 -3.58 -13.19 -16.14
N LYS A 314 -2.83 -12.50 -15.28
CA LYS A 314 -2.40 -11.12 -15.52
C LYS A 314 -1.71 -10.96 -16.88
N GLU A 315 -0.82 -11.90 -17.21
CA GLU A 315 -0.07 -11.92 -18.47
C GLU A 315 -0.96 -12.06 -19.71
N GLN A 316 -2.04 -12.85 -19.63
CA GLN A 316 -2.99 -12.98 -20.74
C GLN A 316 -3.72 -11.67 -21.04
N LEU A 317 -4.07 -10.90 -20.01
CA LEU A 317 -4.71 -9.60 -20.19
C LEU A 317 -3.73 -8.53 -20.67
N GLU A 318 -2.52 -8.50 -20.11
CA GLU A 318 -1.50 -7.53 -20.51
C GLU A 318 -1.00 -7.79 -21.95
N SER A 319 -0.93 -9.04 -22.39
CA SER A 319 -0.51 -9.40 -23.76
C SER A 319 -1.58 -9.17 -24.82
N THR A 320 -2.86 -9.16 -24.45
CA THR A 320 -3.97 -8.85 -25.37
C THR A 320 -4.18 -7.36 -25.58
N PHE A 321 -3.47 -6.52 -24.82
CA PHE A 321 -3.48 -5.08 -25.01
C PHE A 321 -2.84 -4.70 -26.34
N VAL A 322 -3.64 -4.13 -27.24
CA VAL A 322 -3.16 -3.51 -28.47
C VAL A 322 -3.10 -2.00 -28.21
N PRO A 323 -1.91 -1.39 -28.13
CA PRO A 323 -1.81 0.06 -27.97
C PRO A 323 -2.47 0.72 -29.17
N ARG A 324 -3.64 1.33 -28.97
CA ARG A 324 -4.19 2.25 -29.96
C ARG A 324 -3.21 3.43 -30.02
N GLU A 325 -2.81 3.82 -31.22
CA GLU A 325 -2.11 5.10 -31.47
C GLU A 325 -3.05 6.26 -31.10
N THR A 326 -3.31 6.46 -29.81
CA THR A 326 -4.01 7.63 -29.33
C THR A 326 -2.98 8.71 -29.07
N ARG A 327 -3.13 9.83 -29.78
CA ARG A 327 -2.43 11.09 -29.51
C ARG A 327 -2.25 11.24 -28.00
N ILE A 328 -1.00 11.32 -27.57
CA ILE A 328 -0.56 11.46 -26.17
C ILE A 328 -1.59 12.28 -25.40
N TYR A 329 -2.20 11.66 -24.39
CA TYR A 329 -3.09 12.34 -23.47
C TYR A 329 -2.29 13.45 -22.78
N GLN A 330 -2.45 14.68 -23.25
CA GLN A 330 -2.02 15.86 -22.50
C GLN A 330 -3.17 16.24 -21.57
N PRO A 331 -3.03 16.11 -20.24
CA PRO A 331 -4.07 16.54 -19.33
C PRO A 331 -4.37 18.02 -19.59
N LYS A 332 -5.65 18.35 -19.79
CA LYS A 332 -6.11 19.75 -19.85
C LYS A 332 -5.92 20.35 -18.46
N ILE A 333 -4.77 20.96 -18.23
CA ILE A 333 -4.53 21.86 -17.10
C ILE A 333 -5.57 22.97 -17.24
N LYS A 334 -6.63 22.92 -16.42
CA LYS A 334 -7.50 24.06 -16.19
C LYS A 334 -6.83 24.96 -15.16
N GLU A 335 -6.91 26.25 -15.49
CA GLU A 335 -6.51 27.43 -14.72
C GLU A 335 -5.00 27.67 -14.61
N LYS A 336 -4.57 28.60 -15.47
CA LYS A 336 -3.37 29.40 -15.30
C LYS A 336 -3.39 30.03 -13.91
N LEU A 337 -2.73 29.41 -12.94
CA LEU A 337 -2.08 30.18 -11.89
C LEU A 337 -0.99 31.00 -12.56
N GLU A 338 -1.16 32.32 -12.57
CA GLU A 338 -0.12 33.26 -12.96
C GLU A 338 1.13 32.94 -12.13
N LYS A 339 2.14 32.39 -12.80
CA LYS A 339 3.46 32.23 -12.20
C LYS A 339 3.97 33.63 -11.84
N PRO A 340 4.49 33.86 -10.62
CA PRO A 340 5.19 35.09 -10.33
C PRO A 340 6.31 35.26 -11.35
N SER A 341 6.47 36.46 -11.91
CA SER A 341 7.55 36.77 -12.83
C SER A 341 8.89 36.66 -12.11
N VAL A 342 9.54 35.51 -12.20
CA VAL A 342 10.93 35.36 -11.79
C VAL A 342 11.79 36.03 -12.84
N LEU A 343 12.56 37.03 -12.42
CA LEU A 343 13.58 37.69 -13.23
C LEU A 343 14.40 36.64 -14.00
N LYS A 344 14.57 36.89 -15.30
CA LYS A 344 15.45 36.12 -16.19
C LYS A 344 16.86 36.03 -15.59
N PHE A 345 17.16 34.94 -14.89
CA PHE A 345 18.53 34.46 -14.82
C PHE A 345 18.78 33.61 -16.06
N MET A 346 19.65 34.11 -16.95
CA MET A 346 20.23 33.28 -17.99
C MET A 346 21.12 32.24 -17.32
N LEU A 347 20.59 31.03 -17.11
CA LEU A 347 21.39 29.84 -16.90
C LEU A 347 21.66 29.25 -18.29
N LYS A 348 22.95 29.05 -18.57
CA LYS A 348 23.43 28.32 -19.76
C LYS A 348 22.66 27.00 -19.87
N GLU A 349 22.21 26.70 -21.09
CA GLU A 349 21.66 25.39 -21.44
C GLU A 349 22.68 24.32 -21.03
N GLU A 350 22.32 23.51 -20.02
CA GLU A 350 22.98 22.23 -19.78
C GLU A 350 22.33 21.22 -20.73
N ASP A 351 23.12 20.73 -21.67
CA ASP A 351 22.74 19.63 -22.55
C ASP A 351 22.39 18.40 -21.70
N PHE A 352 21.13 17.98 -21.77
CA PHE A 352 20.66 16.72 -21.19
C PHE A 352 21.17 15.55 -22.04
N GLU A 353 22.28 14.92 -21.64
CA GLU A 353 22.71 13.63 -22.17
C GLU A 353 22.16 12.45 -21.32
N LEU A 354 21.50 11.50 -21.99
CA LEU A 354 20.94 10.27 -21.40
C LEU A 354 22.05 9.41 -20.77
N MET A 355 21.82 8.93 -19.54
CA MET A 355 22.73 8.12 -18.73
C MET A 355 23.06 6.75 -19.36
N ASN A 356 24.04 6.74 -20.26
CA ASN A 356 24.90 5.60 -20.56
C ASN A 356 26.35 6.08 -20.69
N ILE A 357 26.83 6.85 -19.70
CA ILE A 357 28.25 7.17 -19.61
C ILE A 357 28.96 5.91 -19.12
N LYS A 358 29.49 5.12 -20.07
CA LYS A 358 30.39 4.01 -19.77
C LYS A 358 31.51 4.54 -18.87
N ARG A 359 31.70 3.91 -17.71
CA ARG A 359 32.82 4.24 -16.82
C ARG A 359 34.13 4.07 -17.59
N PRO A 360 35.07 5.02 -17.50
CA PRO A 360 36.34 4.91 -18.21
C PRO A 360 37.14 3.74 -17.65
N PHE A 361 37.82 2.99 -18.53
CA PHE A 361 38.85 2.08 -18.07
C PHE A 361 40.07 2.88 -17.63
N VAL A 362 40.62 2.57 -16.46
CA VAL A 362 41.79 3.24 -15.89
C VAL A 362 42.85 2.21 -15.51
N GLU A 363 44.11 2.62 -15.61
CA GLU A 363 45.23 1.77 -15.20
C GLU A 363 45.19 1.51 -13.70
N PHE A 364 45.49 0.26 -13.32
CA PHE A 364 45.60 -0.12 -11.93
C PHE A 364 46.81 0.59 -11.29
N LYS A 365 46.57 1.35 -10.23
CA LYS A 365 47.61 2.03 -9.44
C LYS A 365 47.63 1.43 -8.02
N PRO A 366 48.81 1.16 -7.45
CA PRO A 366 48.89 0.63 -6.09
C PRO A 366 48.35 1.64 -5.07
N LEU A 367 47.72 1.13 -4.01
CA LEU A 367 47.18 1.95 -2.93
C LEU A 367 48.29 2.82 -2.30
N PRO A 368 48.16 4.16 -2.26
CA PRO A 368 49.15 5.03 -1.66
C PRO A 368 49.20 4.85 -0.13
N TYR A 369 50.32 5.25 0.48
CA TYR A 369 50.49 5.21 1.93
C TYR A 369 49.52 6.19 2.61
N MET A 370 48.75 5.69 3.57
CA MET A 370 47.78 6.47 4.34
C MET A 370 48.28 6.65 5.79
N PRO A 371 48.58 7.90 6.23
CA PRO A 371 49.16 8.14 7.54
C PRO A 371 48.19 7.81 8.69
N GLN A 372 48.63 6.99 9.64
CA GLN A 372 47.75 6.36 10.65
C GLN A 372 47.20 7.31 11.74
N HIS A 373 47.69 8.57 11.82
CA HIS A 373 47.35 9.50 12.92
C HIS A 373 46.99 10.93 12.48
N LYS A 374 46.85 11.16 11.17
CA LYS A 374 46.59 12.48 10.59
C LYS A 374 45.32 12.47 9.72
N PRO A 375 44.14 12.71 10.32
CA PRO A 375 42.85 12.65 9.63
C PRO A 375 42.75 13.54 8.39
N LEU A 376 43.28 14.77 8.46
CA LEU A 376 43.32 15.69 7.31
C LEU A 376 44.16 15.14 6.16
N GLU A 377 45.34 14.59 6.45
CA GLU A 377 46.19 13.98 5.42
C GLU A 377 45.53 12.74 4.78
N ASN A 378 44.72 11.98 5.54
CA ASN A 378 43.93 10.89 4.94
C ASN A 378 42.88 11.42 3.95
N LEU A 379 42.17 12.51 4.28
CA LEU A 379 41.19 13.11 3.38
C LEU A 379 41.85 13.74 2.14
N PHE A 380 42.99 14.41 2.29
CA PHE A 380 43.76 14.92 1.14
C PHE A 380 44.28 13.80 0.25
N THR A 381 44.67 12.66 0.82
CA THR A 381 45.10 11.50 0.03
C THR A 381 43.94 10.90 -0.76
N LEU A 382 42.73 10.82 -0.17
CA LEU A 382 41.52 10.42 -0.90
C LEU A 382 41.20 11.37 -2.06
N LYS A 383 41.27 12.69 -1.81
CA LYS A 383 41.06 13.72 -2.82
C LYS A 383 42.03 13.54 -4.00
N LYS A 384 43.33 13.40 -3.69
CA LYS A 384 44.39 13.18 -4.68
C LYS A 384 44.16 11.91 -5.52
N MET A 385 43.75 10.81 -4.89
CA MET A 385 43.47 9.55 -5.62
C MET A 385 42.33 9.70 -6.63
N ILE A 386 41.30 10.47 -6.29
CA ILE A 386 40.17 10.74 -7.20
C ILE A 386 40.61 11.68 -8.33
N GLU A 387 41.41 12.70 -8.02
CA GLU A 387 41.98 13.60 -9.02
C GLU A 387 42.88 12.85 -10.02
N GLU A 388 43.71 11.92 -9.54
CA GLU A 388 44.64 11.10 -10.32
C GLU A 388 44.00 9.88 -11.02
N ASN A 389 42.66 9.79 -11.04
CA ASN A 389 41.90 8.75 -11.75
C ASN A 389 42.28 7.31 -11.35
N TYR A 390 42.38 7.03 -10.06
CA TYR A 390 42.53 5.66 -9.57
C TYR A 390 41.30 4.81 -9.91
N ASP A 391 41.49 3.48 -9.99
CA ASP A 391 40.36 2.56 -10.14
C ASP A 391 39.45 2.59 -8.91
N ILE A 392 38.15 2.44 -9.14
CA ILE A 392 37.09 2.51 -8.13
C ILE A 392 37.39 1.55 -6.98
N ARG A 393 37.87 0.35 -7.26
CA ARG A 393 38.12 -0.66 -6.24
C ARG A 393 39.25 -0.25 -5.30
N THR A 394 40.32 0.35 -5.83
CA THR A 394 41.41 0.90 -5.04
C THR A 394 40.97 2.13 -4.25
N ILE A 395 40.13 3.00 -4.83
CA ILE A 395 39.48 4.10 -4.11
C ILE A 395 38.68 3.55 -2.92
N GLY A 396 37.85 2.52 -3.13
CA GLY A 396 37.07 1.87 -2.06
C GLY A 396 37.92 1.31 -0.92
N LYS A 397 39.08 0.71 -1.23
CA LYS A 397 40.04 0.27 -0.21
C LYS A 397 40.61 1.46 0.58
N ALA A 398 40.96 2.56 -0.09
CA ALA A 398 41.45 3.77 0.56
C ALA A 398 40.41 4.37 1.52
N PHE A 399 39.13 4.41 1.12
CA PHE A 399 38.02 4.84 1.98
C PHE A 399 37.91 4.00 3.26
N GLY A 400 38.06 2.68 3.15
CA GLY A 400 38.06 1.77 4.30
C GLY A 400 39.22 2.04 5.27
N VAL A 401 40.43 2.26 4.75
CA VAL A 401 41.62 2.60 5.54
C VAL A 401 41.47 3.96 6.21
N ALA A 402 41.06 4.99 5.45
CA ALA A 402 40.81 6.33 5.96
C ALA A 402 39.79 6.32 7.10
N ARG A 403 38.66 5.63 6.91
CA ARG A 403 37.63 5.48 7.95
C ARG A 403 38.21 4.90 9.24
N ASN A 404 38.98 3.80 9.13
CA ASN A 404 39.56 3.14 10.30
C ASN A 404 40.57 4.06 11.03
N ASN A 405 41.39 4.81 10.28
CA ASN A 405 42.35 5.77 10.83
C ASN A 405 41.64 6.95 11.51
N ILE A 406 40.58 7.50 10.89
CA ILE A 406 39.81 8.63 11.43
C ILE A 406 39.01 8.18 12.66
N LYS A 407 38.38 7.00 12.64
CA LYS A 407 37.60 6.44 13.75
C LYS A 407 38.44 6.25 15.02
N LYS A 408 39.72 5.91 14.88
CA LYS A 408 40.65 5.78 16.03
C LYS A 408 40.87 7.09 16.77
N LYS A 409 40.72 8.24 16.09
CA LYS A 409 40.94 9.57 16.68
C LYS A 409 39.64 10.32 17.00
N PHE A 410 38.57 10.05 16.25
CA PHE A 410 37.27 10.69 16.43
C PHE A 410 36.15 9.64 16.31
N LEU A 411 35.50 9.33 17.43
CA LEU A 411 34.40 8.35 17.49
C LEU A 411 33.08 8.88 16.91
N HIS A 412 32.88 10.21 16.88
CA HIS A 412 31.61 10.85 16.51
C HIS A 412 31.78 11.93 15.43
N VAL A 413 32.17 11.53 14.21
CA VAL A 413 32.15 12.44 13.05
C VAL A 413 31.08 12.01 12.06
N ASN A 414 30.20 12.95 11.71
CA ASN A 414 28.98 12.71 10.92
C ASN A 414 29.25 12.04 9.56
N TYR A 415 30.44 12.24 8.98
CA TYR A 415 30.79 11.66 7.68
C TYR A 415 31.42 10.26 7.74
N LEU A 416 31.65 9.66 8.93
CA LEU A 416 32.16 8.28 9.05
C LEU A 416 31.23 7.25 8.40
N TRP A 417 29.91 7.54 8.41
CA TRP A 417 28.92 6.73 7.73
C TRP A 417 29.09 6.80 6.20
N ASN A 418 29.28 8.00 5.65
CA ASN A 418 29.54 8.19 4.22
C ASN A 418 30.83 7.48 3.77
N LEU A 419 31.93 7.60 4.53
CA LEU A 419 33.17 6.86 4.24
C LEU A 419 32.94 5.34 4.21
N SER A 420 32.07 4.82 5.09
CA SER A 420 31.69 3.40 5.10
C SER A 420 30.84 3.01 3.89
N LYS A 421 29.90 3.87 3.49
CA LYS A 421 29.06 3.69 2.32
C LYS A 421 29.91 3.58 1.05
N TYR A 422 30.82 4.53 0.81
CA TYR A 422 31.71 4.51 -0.35
C TYR A 422 32.69 3.33 -0.33
N ALA A 423 33.26 3.00 0.83
CA ALA A 423 34.13 1.83 0.96
C ALA A 423 33.40 0.55 0.51
N ASN A 424 32.18 0.33 0.98
CA ASN A 424 31.41 -0.87 0.67
C ASN A 424 30.92 -0.91 -0.79
N MET A 425 30.44 0.24 -1.30
CA MET A 425 29.94 0.37 -2.67
C MET A 425 31.06 0.13 -3.68
N TYR A 426 32.23 0.73 -3.46
CA TYR A 426 33.35 0.67 -4.40
C TYR A 426 34.21 -0.59 -4.26
N HIS A 427 34.24 -1.25 -3.10
CA HIS A 427 34.97 -2.51 -2.94
C HIS A 427 34.43 -3.64 -3.84
N ARG A 428 33.13 -3.59 -4.18
CA ARG A 428 32.43 -4.58 -5.00
C ARG A 428 32.46 -4.26 -6.51
N ALA A 429 33.07 -3.15 -6.91
CA ALA A 429 33.18 -2.78 -8.32
C ALA A 429 34.16 -3.67 -9.08
N GLU A 430 33.93 -3.83 -10.39
CA GLU A 430 34.86 -4.52 -11.29
C GLU A 430 36.22 -3.82 -11.31
N PRO A 431 37.33 -4.58 -11.45
CA PRO A 431 38.67 -4.00 -11.50
C PRO A 431 38.84 -3.09 -12.73
N ASN A 432 39.72 -2.09 -12.60
CA ASN A 432 40.12 -1.17 -13.68
C ASN A 432 39.00 -0.26 -14.22
N LEU A 433 37.86 -0.14 -13.54
CA LEU A 433 36.87 0.90 -13.81
C LEU A 433 37.16 2.15 -13.00
N GLY A 434 37.20 3.30 -13.66
CA GLY A 434 37.30 4.62 -13.03
C GLY A 434 35.94 5.27 -12.77
N LEU A 435 35.93 6.32 -11.96
CA LEU A 435 34.74 7.15 -11.73
C LEU A 435 34.38 7.91 -13.02
N ASN A 436 33.08 8.04 -13.30
CA ASN A 436 32.64 8.95 -14.38
C ASN A 436 32.80 10.42 -13.95
N SER A 437 32.76 11.35 -14.90
CA SER A 437 33.00 12.78 -14.64
C SER A 437 32.06 13.38 -13.59
N LYS A 438 30.80 12.93 -13.56
CA LYS A 438 29.80 13.39 -12.58
C LYS A 438 30.09 12.84 -11.18
N GLU A 439 30.29 11.53 -11.05
CA GLU A 439 30.68 10.85 -9.82
C GLU A 439 31.97 11.44 -9.24
N LYS A 440 32.94 11.79 -10.10
CA LYS A 440 34.19 12.43 -9.70
C LYS A 440 33.94 13.81 -9.09
N VAL A 441 33.13 14.66 -9.71
CA VAL A 441 32.84 16.01 -9.20
C VAL A 441 32.05 15.94 -7.89
N GLU A 442 31.02 15.08 -7.82
CA GLU A 442 30.22 14.90 -6.60
C GLU A 442 31.09 14.42 -5.43
N LEU A 443 31.93 13.40 -5.64
CA LEU A 443 32.77 12.82 -4.60
C LEU A 443 33.86 13.79 -4.12
N LEU A 444 34.44 14.59 -5.02
CA LEU A 444 35.39 15.65 -4.65
C LEU A 444 34.72 16.73 -3.80
N GLY A 445 33.49 17.15 -4.17
CA GLY A 445 32.71 18.10 -3.40
C GLY A 445 32.40 17.60 -1.98
N GLU A 446 32.07 16.32 -1.83
CA GLU A 446 31.86 15.72 -0.49
C GLU A 446 33.14 15.68 0.34
N ILE A 447 34.28 15.31 -0.25
CA ILE A 447 35.57 15.29 0.46
C ILE A 447 35.97 16.69 0.90
N ASP A 448 35.78 17.71 0.06
CA ASP A 448 36.08 19.09 0.42
C ASP A 448 35.23 19.58 1.60
N ASN A 449 33.96 19.19 1.65
CA ASN A 449 33.11 19.45 2.80
C ASN A 449 33.62 18.74 4.06
N TRP A 450 34.07 17.48 3.97
CA TRP A 450 34.63 16.76 5.11
C TRP A 450 35.96 17.35 5.58
N VAL A 451 36.81 17.82 4.67
CA VAL A 451 38.04 18.54 5.01
C VAL A 451 37.69 19.80 5.81
N LYS A 452 36.73 20.60 5.33
CA LYS A 452 36.25 21.80 6.03
C LYS A 452 35.75 21.50 7.45
N ILE A 453 34.85 20.52 7.60
CA ILE A 453 34.33 20.07 8.91
C ILE A 453 35.47 19.59 9.82
N THR A 454 36.48 18.94 9.26
CA THR A 454 37.63 18.45 10.03
C THR A 454 38.49 19.60 10.51
N ILE A 455 38.79 20.59 9.67
CA ILE A 455 39.56 21.80 10.04
C ILE A 455 38.83 22.58 11.15
N GLU A 456 37.52 22.84 11.00
CA GLU A 456 36.71 23.54 12.00
C GLU A 456 36.72 22.86 13.38
N LYS A 457 36.88 21.53 13.42
CA LYS A 457 37.02 20.78 14.67
C LYS A 457 38.44 20.78 15.24
N PHE A 458 39.46 21.02 14.42
CA PHE A 458 40.86 21.14 14.86
C PHE A 458 41.20 22.55 15.37
N GLU A 459 40.48 23.59 14.95
CA GLU A 459 40.67 24.98 15.45
C GLU A 459 39.92 25.26 16.77
N ASN A 460 38.97 24.40 17.15
CA ASN A 460 38.19 24.49 18.40
C ASN A 460 38.66 23.52 19.50
N LEU A 461 39.87 22.95 19.35
CA LEU A 461 40.60 22.12 20.32
C LEU A 461 41.98 22.73 20.54
#